data_AF-A0AB73V2U8-F1
#
_entry.id   AF-A0AB73V2U8-F1
#
_cell.length_a   1.000
_cell.length_b   1.000
_cell.length_c   1.000
_cell.angle_alpha   90.00
_cell.angle_beta   90.00
_cell.angle_gamma   90.00
#
_symmetry.space_group_name_H-M   'P 1'
#
loop_
_entity.id
_entity.type
_entity.pdbx_description
1 polymer ?
#
loop_
_entity_poly.entity_id
_entity_poly.type
_entity_poly.pdbx_seq_one_letter_code
_entity_poly.pdbx_strand_id
1 'polypeptide(L)'
;MFVLIQRGQSFVDANNYPVQVCKVTLTQVIFRRLDGRTRAASINSFNAEFERIDHNELHMIKAEIEKEKHIASLRKMRRISIN
;
A
#
# COMPACT_ATOMS: atom_id res chain seq x y z
N MET A 1 -6.72 -4.53 18.95
CA MET A 1 -7.39 -3.22 18.76
C MET A 1 -8.43 -3.39 17.65
N PHE A 2 -9.71 -3.05 17.87
CA PHE A 2 -10.73 -3.12 16.83
C PHE A 2 -10.81 -1.75 16.13
N VAL A 3 -10.74 -1.73 14.81
CA VAL A 3 -10.84 -0.50 14.01
C VAL A 3 -11.99 -0.68 13.02
N LEU A 4 -12.86 0.33 12.93
CA LEU A 4 -13.94 0.32 11.95
C LEU A 4 -13.34 0.51 10.55
N ILE A 5 -13.38 -0.54 9.74
CA ILE A 5 -12.88 -0.54 8.36
C ILE A 5 -13.92 0.09 7.43
N GLN A 6 -13.53 1.12 6.71
CA GLN A 6 -14.40 1.89 5.81
C GLN A 6 -13.69 2.22 4.50
N ARG A 7 -14.48 2.45 3.45
CA ARG A 7 -13.99 2.92 2.15
C ARG A 7 -13.20 4.22 2.30
N GLY A 8 -12.09 4.33 1.57
CA GLY A 8 -11.23 5.51 1.53
C GLY A 8 -10.14 5.53 2.60
N GLN A 9 -10.27 4.72 3.65
CA GLN A 9 -9.24 4.58 4.67
C GLN A 9 -7.97 3.95 4.09
N SER A 10 -6.84 4.36 4.66
CA SER A 10 -5.51 3.90 4.25
C SER A 10 -4.93 2.99 5.32
N PHE A 11 -4.26 1.95 4.86
CA PHE A 11 -3.62 0.94 5.70
C PHE A 11 -2.26 0.61 5.10
N VAL A 12 -1.40 -0.03 5.87
CA VAL A 12 -0.28 -0.82 5.35
C VAL A 12 -0.59 -2.30 5.49
N ASP A 13 -0.17 -3.11 4.52
CA ASP A 13 -0.24 -4.57 4.65
C ASP A 13 0.97 -5.15 5.39
N ALA A 14 1.03 -6.48 5.57
CA ALA A 14 2.11 -7.17 6.26
C ALA A 14 3.53 -6.91 5.72
N ASN A 15 3.68 -6.36 4.51
CA ASN A 15 4.97 -5.97 3.93
C ASN A 15 5.21 -4.44 4.04
N ASN A 16 4.48 -3.75 4.91
CA ASN A 16 4.46 -2.30 5.06
C ASN A 16 4.06 -1.55 3.78
N TYR A 17 3.37 -2.22 2.85
CA TYR A 17 3.00 -1.59 1.59
C TYR A 17 1.66 -0.86 1.73
N PRO A 18 1.56 0.42 1.31
CA PRO A 18 0.35 1.21 1.49
C PRO A 18 -0.79 0.73 0.58
N VAL A 19 -1.98 0.62 1.16
CA VAL A 19 -3.23 0.24 0.50
C VAL A 19 -4.34 1.20 0.86
N GLN A 20 -5.34 1.31 -0.03
CA GLN A 20 -6.58 2.04 0.24
C GLN A 20 -7.78 1.12 0.12
N VAL A 21 -8.66 1.14 1.12
CA VAL A 21 -9.92 0.37 1.09
C VAL A 21 -10.84 0.94 0.01
N CYS A 22 -11.22 0.09 -0.94
CA CYS A 22 -12.13 0.44 -2.03
C CYS A 22 -13.58 0.09 -1.68
N LYS A 23 -13.80 -1.07 -1.04
CA LYS A 23 -15.11 -1.58 -0.67
C LYS A 23 -14.97 -2.58 0.47
N VAL A 24 -15.96 -2.63 1.35
CA VAL A 24 -16.09 -3.66 2.38
C VAL A 24 -17.36 -4.46 2.06
N THR A 25 -17.27 -5.78 2.09
CA THR A 25 -18.41 -6.71 1.98
C THR A 25 -18.63 -7.39 3.33
N LEU A 26 -19.62 -8.28 3.42
CA LEU A 26 -19.90 -9.02 4.65
C LEU A 26 -18.73 -9.90 5.12
N THR A 27 -17.89 -10.37 4.19
CA THR A 27 -16.83 -11.35 4.48
C THR A 27 -15.43 -10.87 4.10
N GLN A 28 -15.31 -9.81 3.30
CA GLN A 28 -14.04 -9.40 2.70
C GLN A 28 -13.86 -7.89 2.67
N VAL A 29 -12.60 -7.48 2.72
CA VAL A 29 -12.15 -6.11 2.47
C VAL A 29 -11.49 -6.10 1.10
N ILE A 30 -12.00 -5.27 0.20
CA ILE A 30 -11.44 -5.04 -1.13
C ILE A 30 -10.63 -3.75 -1.08
N PHE A 31 -9.35 -3.83 -1.43
CA PHE A 31 -8.40 -2.73 -1.33
C PHE A 31 -7.54 -2.61 -2.59
N ARG A 32 -6.95 -1.43 -2.79
CA ARG A 32 -6.08 -1.12 -3.92
C ARG A 32 -4.69 -0.76 -3.42
N ARG A 33 -3.67 -1.36 -4.04
CA ARG A 33 -2.25 -1.02 -3.85
C ARG A 33 -1.84 0.11 -4.81
N LEU A 34 -0.70 0.75 -4.54
CA LEU A 34 -0.14 1.79 -5.43
C LEU A 34 0.27 1.28 -6.82
N ASP A 35 0.39 -0.05 -7.00
CA ASP A 35 0.55 -0.68 -8.32
C ASP A 35 -0.74 -0.62 -9.18
N GLY A 36 -1.82 -0.04 -8.65
CA GLY A 36 -3.12 0.08 -9.30
C GLY A 36 -3.97 -1.19 -9.23
N ARG A 37 -3.42 -2.30 -8.71
CA ARG A 37 -4.12 -3.59 -8.65
C ARG A 37 -5.04 -3.64 -7.44
N THR A 38 -6.24 -4.15 -7.68
CA THR A 38 -7.21 -4.42 -6.63
C THR A 38 -7.00 -5.84 -6.11
N ARG A 39 -7.06 -5.99 -4.78
CA ARG A 39 -6.94 -7.27 -4.08
C ARG A 39 -8.05 -7.36 -3.03
N ALA A 40 -8.26 -8.56 -2.51
CA ALA A 40 -9.23 -8.82 -1.46
C ALA A 40 -8.58 -9.66 -0.35
N ALA A 41 -8.97 -9.39 0.89
CA ALA A 41 -8.63 -10.21 2.05
C ALA A 41 -9.91 -10.51 2.83
N SER A 42 -9.95 -11.62 3.55
CA SER A 42 -11.01 -11.86 4.53
C SER A 42 -10.96 -10.77 5.62
N ILE A 43 -12.08 -10.47 6.26
CA ILE A 43 -12.10 -9.51 7.38
C ILE A 43 -11.10 -9.91 8.48
N ASN A 44 -10.99 -11.21 8.77
CA ASN A 44 -10.08 -11.74 9.78
C ASN A 44 -8.61 -11.51 9.39
N SER A 45 -8.23 -11.86 8.15
CA SER A 45 -6.88 -11.64 7.64
C SER A 45 -6.55 -10.15 7.60
N PHE A 46 -7.50 -9.31 7.17
CA PHE A 46 -7.30 -7.87 7.12
C PHE A 46 -7.04 -7.28 8.52
N ASN A 47 -7.85 -7.66 9.52
CA ASN A 47 -7.65 -7.21 10.90
C ASN A 47 -6.35 -7.69 11.54
N ALA A 48 -5.83 -8.85 11.11
CA ALA A 48 -4.61 -9.43 11.66
C ALA A 48 -3.33 -8.87 11.02
N GLU A 49 -3.37 -8.58 9.72
CA GLU A 49 -2.18 -8.28 8.92
C GLU A 49 -2.05 -6.82 8.49
N PHE A 50 -3.11 -6.02 8.65
CA PHE A 50 -3.13 -4.64 8.18
C PHE A 50 -3.18 -3.66 9.34
N GLU A 51 -2.36 -2.62 9.25
CA GLU A 51 -2.31 -1.54 10.23
C GLU A 51 -2.85 -0.26 9.62
N ARG A 52 -3.71 0.44 10.35
CA ARG A 52 -4.31 1.70 9.88
C ARG A 52 -3.27 2.81 9.96
N ILE A 53 -3.15 3.56 8.87
CA ILE A 53 -2.28 4.74 8.78
C ILE A 53 -3.09 6.00 8.52
N ASP A 54 -2.55 7.14 8.91
CA ASP A 54 -3.16 8.43 8.62
C ASP A 54 -2.74 8.98 7.24
N HIS A 55 -3.24 10.18 6.91
CA HIS A 55 -2.94 10.81 5.62
C HIS A 55 -1.47 11.25 5.50
N ASN A 56 -0.86 11.68 6.59
CA ASN A 56 0.52 12.17 6.62
C ASN A 56 1.49 10.98 6.46
N GLU A 57 1.27 9.90 7.21
CA GLU A 57 2.01 8.65 7.08
C GLU A 57 1.92 8.09 5.66
N LEU A 58 0.70 8.06 5.08
CA LEU A 58 0.53 7.65 3.69
C LEU A 58 1.35 8.51 2.73
N HIS A 59 1.38 9.83 2.93
CA HIS A 59 2.14 10.75 2.09
C HIS A 59 3.65 10.51 2.21
N MET A 60 4.16 10.32 3.43
CA MET A 60 5.57 10.02 3.68
C MET A 60 6.00 8.70 3.02
N ILE A 61 5.22 7.63 3.21
CA ILE A 61 5.51 6.32 2.60
C ILE A 61 5.50 6.42 1.07
N LYS A 62 4.54 7.13 0.48
CA LYS A 62 4.50 7.36 -0.97
C LYS A 62 5.72 8.11 -1.49
N ALA A 63 6.15 9.16 -0.77
CA ALA A 63 7.32 9.93 -1.14
C ALA A 63 8.59 9.07 -1.13
N GLU A 64 8.77 8.23 -0.11
CA GLU A 64 9.94 7.35 -0.02
C GLU A 64 9.93 6.27 -1.11
N ILE A 65 8.78 5.66 -1.41
CA ILE A 65 8.64 4.72 -2.53
C ILE A 65 9.01 5.37 -3.87
N GLU A 66 8.59 6.61 -4.10
CA GLU A 66 8.91 7.33 -5.34
C GLU A 66 10.40 7.65 -5.44
N LYS A 67 11.02 8.05 -4.32
CA LYS A 67 12.47 8.27 -4.22
C LYS A 67 13.26 6.99 -4.49
N GLU A 68 12.85 5.85 -3.94
CA GLU A 68 13.46 4.54 -4.22
C GLU A 68 13.37 4.17 -5.71
N LYS A 69 12.20 4.36 -6.34
CA LYS A 69 12.02 4.15 -7.79
C LYS A 69 12.92 5.05 -8.62
N HIS A 70 13.03 6.33 -8.23
CA HIS A 70 13.90 7.29 -8.91
C HIS A 70 15.37 6.84 -8.85
N ILE A 71 15.86 6.45 -7.67
CA ILE A 71 17.23 5.92 -7.50
C ILE A 71 17.44 4.66 -8.34
N ALA A 72 16.48 3.74 -8.36
CA ALA A 72 16.55 2.53 -9.19
C ALA A 72 16.63 2.87 -10.69
N SER A 73 15.88 3.87 -11.15
CA SER A 73 15.94 4.38 -12.52
C SER A 73 17.31 4.96 -12.87
N LEU A 74 17.88 5.81 -12.01
CA LEU A 74 19.22 6.37 -12.18
C LEU A 74 20.28 5.26 -12.29
N ARG A 75 20.21 4.24 -11.43
CA ARG A 75 21.11 3.08 -11.47
C ARG A 75 20.98 2.28 -12.77
N LYS A 76 19.75 2.11 -13.27
CA LYS A 76 19.49 1.42 -14.54
C LYS A 76 20.10 2.19 -15.72
N MET A 77 19.91 3.52 -15.78
CA MET A 77 20.51 4.36 -16.82
C MET A 77 22.04 4.27 -16.82
N ARG A 78 22.67 4.35 -15.64
CA ARG A 78 24.13 4.21 -15.51
C ARG A 78 24.67 2.87 -16.00
N ARG A 79 23.94 1.76 -15.79
CA ARG A 79 24.34 0.44 -16.31
C ARG A 79 24.24 0.36 -17.83
N ILE A 80 23.19 0.96 -18.42
CA ILE A 80 23.02 1.00 -19.88
C ILE A 80 24.12 1.83 -20.54
N SER A 81 24.54 2.94 -19.93
CA SER A 81 25.58 3.82 -20.50
C SER A 81 27.01 3.28 -20.44
N ILE A 82 27.26 2.19 -19.70
CA ILE A 82 28.59 1.57 -19.54
C ILE A 82 28.73 0.30 -20.41
N ASN A 83 27.62 -0.17 -21.01
CA ASN A 83 27.59 -1.27 -21.99
C ASN A 83 27.53 -0.70 -23.41
#